data_AF-A0A821IX80-F1
#
_entry.id   AF-A0A821IX80-F1
#
_cell.length_a   1.000
_cell.length_b   1.000
_cell.length_c   1.000
_cell.angle_alpha   90.00
_cell.angle_beta   90.00
_cell.angle_gamma   90.00
#
_symmetry.space_group_name_H-M   'P 1'
#
loop_
_entity.id
_entity.type
_entity.pdbx_description
1 polymer ?
#
loop_
_entity_poly.entity_id
_entity_poly.type
_entity_poly.pdbx_seq_one_letter_code
_entity_poly.pdbx_strand_id
1 'polypeptide(L)' 'QFYGPISQRNFLYNLGIDIRATILARNKTPQEQKEILSAVEKLVSPDYMGERFLYLCVQNDNNKKTPAGFSSPY' A
#
# COMPACT_ATOMS: atom_id res chain seq x y z
N GLN A 1 14.03 2.33 17.14
CA GLN A 1 13.02 1.26 16.97
C GLN A 1 12.88 0.94 15.49
N PHE A 2 12.67 -0.35 15.18
CA PHE A 2 12.51 -0.83 13.80
C PHE A 2 11.11 -1.41 13.60
N TYR A 3 10.50 -1.15 12.43
CA TYR A 3 9.22 -1.71 12.02
C TYR A 3 9.35 -2.33 10.64
N GLY A 4 8.92 -3.59 10.49
CA GLY A 4 9.08 -4.38 9.27
C GLY A 4 10.31 -5.32 9.29
N PRO A 5 10.75 -5.85 8.12
CA PRO A 5 10.19 -5.57 6.81
C PRO A 5 8.78 -6.15 6.63
N ILE A 6 7.93 -5.46 5.88
CA ILE A 6 6.65 -6.00 5.38
C ILE A 6 6.58 -5.86 3.86
N SER A 7 5.74 -6.67 3.22
CA SER A 7 5.54 -6.60 1.77
C SER A 7 4.90 -5.27 1.34
N GLN A 8 5.23 -4.80 0.15
CA GLN A 8 4.63 -3.61 -0.47
C GLN A 8 3.11 -3.73 -0.49
N ARG A 9 2.60 -4.93 -0.79
CA ARG A 9 1.18 -5.27 -0.73
C ARG A 9 0.58 -4.86 0.61
N ASN A 10 1.11 -5.41 1.71
CA ASN A 10 0.59 -5.17 3.04
C ASN A 10 0.72 -3.70 3.44
N PHE A 11 1.87 -3.09 3.17
CA PHE A 11 2.08 -1.67 3.48
C PHE A 11 1.06 -0.76 2.79
N LEU A 12 0.79 -0.96 1.50
CA LEU A 12 -0.14 -0.14 0.73
C LEU A 12 -1.61 -0.40 1.09
N TYR A 13 -1.99 -1.65 1.39
CA TYR A 13 -3.33 -1.94 1.90
C TYR A 13 -3.57 -1.33 3.28
N ASN A 14 -2.57 -1.39 4.17
CA ASN A 14 -2.65 -0.74 5.49
C ASN A 14 -2.82 0.79 5.39
N LEU A 15 -2.43 1.40 4.26
CA LEU A 15 -2.64 2.82 3.96
C LEU A 15 -3.94 3.10 3.19
N GLY A 16 -4.71 2.09 2.81
CA GLY A 16 -6.01 2.26 2.11
C GLY A 16 -5.89 2.49 0.60
N ILE A 17 -4.94 1.84 -0.08
CA ILE A 17 -4.77 1.96 -1.54
C ILE A 17 -6.03 1.57 -2.33
N ASP A 18 -6.79 0.61 -1.85
CA ASP A 18 -8.07 0.15 -2.42
C ASP A 18 -9.18 1.21 -2.33
N ILE A 19 -9.31 1.86 -1.17
CA ILE A 19 -10.23 2.98 -0.97
C ILE A 19 -9.87 4.11 -1.93
N ARG A 20 -8.58 4.47 -1.99
CA ARG A 20 -8.11 5.53 -2.88
C ARG A 20 -8.33 5.20 -4.36
N ALA A 21 -8.06 3.96 -4.77
CA ALA A 21 -8.26 3.50 -6.14
C ALA A 21 -9.74 3.60 -6.55
N THR A 22 -10.64 3.18 -5.66
CA THR A 22 -12.09 3.26 -5.87
C THR A 22 -12.55 4.72 -6.04
N ILE A 23 -12.08 5.63 -5.18
CA ILE A 23 -12.40 7.05 -5.26
C ILE A 23 -11.88 7.66 -6.56
N LEU A 24 -10.65 7.33 -6.96
CA LEU A 24 -10.04 7.84 -8.19
C LEU A 24 -10.77 7.36 -9.45
N ALA A 25 -11.28 6.12 -9.45
CA ALA A 25 -11.96 5.51 -10.59
C ALA A 25 -13.41 6.01 -10.78
N ARG A 26 -14.07 6.51 -9.72
CA ARG A 26 -15.54 6.71 -9.67
C ARG A 26 -16.14 7.54 -10.81
N ASN A 27 -15.44 8.56 -11.31
CA ASN A 27 -15.93 9.47 -12.37
C ASN A 27 -15.04 9.44 -13.62
N LYS A 28 -14.40 8.31 -13.87
CA LYS A 28 -13.44 8.13 -14.97
C LYS A 28 -14.03 7.33 -16.12
N THR A 29 -13.50 7.54 -17.32
CA THR A 29 -13.84 6.71 -18.48
C THR A 29 -13.44 5.26 -18.24
N PRO A 30 -14.06 4.27 -18.92
CA PRO A 30 -13.70 2.87 -18.74
C PRO A 30 -12.20 2.58 -18.96
N GLN A 31 -11.56 3.29 -19.89
CA GLN A 31 -10.13 3.15 -20.16
C GLN A 31 -9.29 3.66 -18.98
N GLU A 32 -9.58 4.85 -18.46
CA GLU A 32 -8.89 5.40 -17.28
C GLU A 32 -9.13 4.54 -16.03
N GLN A 33 -10.33 4.01 -15.84
CA GLN A 33 -10.62 3.08 -14.73
C GLN A 33 -9.74 1.84 -14.82
N LYS A 34 -9.65 1.23 -16.01
CA LYS A 34 -8.79 0.07 -16.25
C LYS A 34 -7.33 0.38 -15.96
N GLU A 35 -6.85 1.55 -16.36
CA GLU A 35 -5.47 1.99 -16.09
C GLU A 35 -5.19 2.11 -14.58
N ILE A 36 -6.09 2.73 -13.83
CA ILE A 36 -5.98 2.86 -12.36
C ILE A 36 -5.92 1.48 -11.71
N LEU A 37 -6.87 0.60 -12.03
CA LEU A 37 -6.94 -0.73 -11.44
C LEU A 37 -5.72 -1.60 -11.83
N SER A 38 -5.25 -1.50 -13.08
CA SER A 38 -4.06 -2.22 -13.53
C SER A 38 -2.78 -1.71 -12.85
N ALA A 39 -2.70 -0.41 -12.56
CA ALA A 39 -1.57 0.16 -11.82
C ALA A 39 -1.57 -0.34 -10.37
N VAL A 40 -2.73 -0.37 -9.70
CA VAL A 40 -2.86 -0.92 -8.35
C VAL A 40 -2.51 -2.40 -8.32
N GLU A 41 -2.99 -3.20 -9.28
CA GLU A 41 -2.67 -4.63 -9.39
C GLU A 41 -1.15 -4.85 -9.46
N LYS A 42 -0.44 -4.11 -10.31
CA LYS A 42 1.03 -4.21 -10.39
C LYS A 42 1.72 -3.90 -9.05
N LEU A 43 1.16 -2.97 -8.26
CA LEU A 43 1.73 -2.57 -6.97
C LEU A 43 1.47 -3.58 -5.86
N VAL A 44 0.32 -4.27 -5.85
CA VAL A 44 -0.09 -5.09 -4.71
C VAL A 44 -0.10 -6.60 -4.99
N SER A 45 -0.07 -7.01 -6.25
CA SER A 45 -0.16 -8.42 -6.63
C SER A 45 1.16 -9.17 -6.40
N PRO A 46 1.12 -10.41 -5.90
CA PRO A 46 2.31 -11.25 -5.73
C PRO A 46 2.99 -11.56 -7.08
N ASP A 47 2.24 -11.60 -8.17
CA ASP A 47 2.77 -11.86 -9.52
C ASP A 47 3.67 -10.71 -10.02
N TYR A 48 3.47 -9.50 -9.47
CA TYR A 48 4.21 -8.28 -9.79
C TYR A 48 5.07 -7.82 -8.60
N MET A 49 4.86 -6.60 -8.10
CA MET A 49 5.73 -5.99 -7.08
C MET A 49 5.30 -6.31 -5.65
N GLY A 50 4.07 -6.77 -5.44
CA GLY A 50 3.42 -6.83 -4.13
C GLY A 50 4.25 -7.54 -3.05
N GLU A 51 4.86 -8.68 -3.40
CA GLU A 51 5.69 -9.49 -2.49
C GLU A 51 7.20 -9.35 -2.74
N ARG A 52 7.60 -8.74 -3.86
CA ARG A 52 9.01 -8.56 -4.22
C ARG A 52 9.62 -7.32 -3.59
N PHE A 53 8.81 -6.28 -3.39
CA PHE A 53 9.22 -5.03 -2.76
C PHE A 53 8.88 -5.06 -1.29
N LEU A 54 9.85 -4.67 -0.45
CA LEU A 54 9.75 -4.69 1.01
C LEU A 54 9.92 -3.29 1.59
N TYR A 55 9.19 -3.00 2.66
CA TYR A 55 9.19 -1.72 3.34
C TYR A 55 9.69 -1.87 4.77
N LEU A 56 10.65 -1.04 5.17
CA LEU A 56 11.24 -0.97 6.51
C LEU A 56 11.18 0.48 6.99
N CYS A 57 10.83 0.68 8.26
CA CYS A 57 10.92 1.98 8.92
C CYS A 57 11.92 1.93 10.08
N VAL A 58 12.79 2.95 10.14
CA VAL A 58 13.70 3.21 11.24
C VAL A 58 13.24 4.50 11.93
N GLN A 59 12.90 4.39 13.21
CA GLN A 59 12.37 5.49 14.01
C GLN A 59 13.21 5.70 15.27
N ASN A 60 13.35 6.96 15.70
CA ASN A 60 13.96 7.29 16.99
C ASN A 60 13.14 6.70 18.14
N ASP A 61 13.79 6.12 19.15
CA ASP A 61 13.16 5.49 20.31
C ASP A 61 12.26 6.42 21.13
N ASN A 62 12.45 7.74 21.02
CA ASN A 62 11.59 8.73 21.69
C ASN A 62 10.17 8.80 21.09
N ASN A 63 9.96 8.32 19.86
CA ASN A 63 8.64 8.24 19.25
C ASN A 63 8.09 6.82 19.44
N LYS A 64 7.08 6.68 20.29
CA LYS A 64 6.45 5.38 20.62
C LYS A 64 5.27 5.01 19.73
N LYS A 65 4.89 5.86 18.78
CA LYS A 65 3.76 5.58 17.87
C LYS A 65 4.22 4.66 16.75
N THR A 66 3.41 3.64 16.45
CA THR A 66 3.58 2.81 15.25
C THR A 66 3.46 3.70 14.01
N PRO A 67 4.42 3.66 13.07
CA PRO A 67 4.34 4.41 11.83
C PRO A 67 3.14 3.97 10.97
N ALA A 68 2.55 4.91 10.23
CA ALA A 68 1.47 4.61 9.30
C ALA A 68 1.89 3.55 8.27
N GLY A 69 0.99 2.62 7.95
CA GLY A 69 1.25 1.51 7.02
C GLY A 69 1.93 0.28 7.65
N PHE A 70 2.47 0.41 8.87
CA PHE A 70 3.09 -0.71 9.61
C PHE A 70 2.17 -1.35 10.66
N SER A 71 0.93 -0.90 10.76
CA SER A 71 -0.15 -1.52 11.55
C SER A 71 -1.21 -2.10 10.61
N SER A 72 -1.71 -3.30 10.91
CA SER A 72 -2.91 -3.83 10.25
C SER A 72 -4.08 -2.88 10.50
N PRO A 73 -4.96 -2.63 9.51
CA PRO A 73 -6.18 -1.84 9.71
C PRO A 73 -7.17 -2.51 10.69
N TYR A 74 -6.93 -3.76 11.09
CA TYR A 74 -7.66 -4.52 12.11
C TYR A 74 -6.72 -5.38 12.96
#